data_AF-A0A7S1Y333-F1
#
_entry.id   AF-A0A7S1Y333-F1
#
_cell.length_a   1.000
_cell.length_b   1.000
_cell.length_c   1.000
_cell.angle_alpha   90.00
_cell.angle_beta   90.00
_cell.angle_gamma   90.00
#
_symmetry.space_group_name_H-M   'P 1'
#
loop_
_entity.id
_entity.type
_entity.pdbx_description
1 polymer ?
#
loop_
_entity_poly.entity_id
_entity_poly.type
_entity_poly.pdbx_seq_one_letter_code
_entity_poly.pdbx_strand_id
1 'polypeptide(L)'
;RTRDPATGQTISLSHKCSELDKQIPNLVGVSKAILEHVVFCHQEDSSWPLMDSASVKKRFDEIFDSQRYSKALKTMQEIKKKYTAIAKDHKASVMELGAYKNTAMDIRQDLEGEKTQLEDLEDGLERVGAETKTIEDEMREYQEIQDQVDEVNERLDKL
;
A
#
# COMPACT_ATOMS: atom_id res chain seq x y z
N ARG A 1 -14.70 31.77 33.60
CA ARG A 1 -14.21 30.38 33.35
C ARG A 1 -14.42 30.11 31.87
N THR A 2 -13.35 29.92 31.12
CA THR A 2 -13.43 29.71 29.67
C THR A 2 -13.64 28.21 29.42
N ARG A 3 -14.63 27.86 28.61
CA ARG A 3 -14.97 26.48 28.27
C ARG A 3 -14.42 26.19 26.88
N ASP A 4 -13.69 25.10 26.73
CA ASP A 4 -13.19 24.68 25.42
C ASP A 4 -14.38 24.32 24.49
N PRO A 5 -14.53 24.95 23.32
CA PRO A 5 -15.60 24.63 22.36
C PRO A 5 -15.53 23.21 21.81
N ALA A 6 -14.34 22.59 21.77
CA ALA A 6 -14.13 21.27 21.19
C ALA A 6 -14.33 20.13 22.21
N THR A 7 -13.99 20.37 23.49
CA THR A 7 -14.00 19.32 24.53
C THR A 7 -15.02 19.56 25.64
N GLY A 8 -15.62 20.74 25.74
CA GLY A 8 -16.59 21.11 26.77
C GLY A 8 -16.00 21.20 28.19
N GLN A 9 -14.70 20.97 28.35
CA GLN A 9 -14.00 21.03 29.62
C GLN A 9 -13.71 22.47 30.04
N THR A 10 -13.69 22.67 31.36
CA THR A 10 -13.33 23.96 31.96
C THR A 10 -11.82 24.07 32.01
N ILE A 11 -11.25 24.90 31.15
CA ILE A 11 -9.80 25.14 31.09
C ILE A 11 -9.45 26.39 31.90
N SER A 12 -8.40 26.27 32.72
CA SER A 12 -7.79 27.43 33.37
C SER A 12 -6.89 28.14 32.37
N LEU A 13 -7.18 29.40 32.07
CA LEU A 13 -6.36 30.21 31.18
C LEU A 13 -4.97 30.41 31.82
N SER A 14 -3.92 30.26 31.01
CA SER A 14 -2.56 30.59 31.41
C SER A 14 -2.45 32.09 31.71
N HIS A 15 -1.75 32.47 32.78
CA HIS A 15 -1.49 33.88 33.14
C HIS A 15 -0.42 34.56 32.24
N LYS A 16 -0.01 33.92 31.14
CA LYS A 16 0.99 34.45 30.22
C LYS A 16 0.37 35.54 29.35
N CYS A 17 0.95 36.74 29.33
CA CYS A 17 0.42 37.89 28.58
C CYS A 17 0.18 37.58 27.08
N SER A 18 1.07 36.81 26.45
CA SER A 18 0.93 36.41 25.04
C SER A 18 -0.31 35.57 24.73
N GLU A 19 -0.85 34.87 25.73
CA GLU A 19 -2.09 34.10 25.59
C GLU A 19 -3.31 35.00 25.77
N LEU A 20 -3.23 35.96 26.71
CA LEU A 20 -4.27 36.97 26.90
C LEU A 20 -4.49 37.80 25.63
N ASP A 21 -3.42 38.21 24.94
CA ASP A 21 -3.51 38.97 23.68
C ASP A 21 -4.24 38.22 22.56
N LYS A 22 -4.24 36.88 22.60
CA LYS A 22 -4.98 36.04 21.64
C LYS A 22 -6.42 35.80 22.07
N GLN A 23 -6.64 35.67 23.37
CA GLN A 23 -7.95 35.32 23.92
C GLN A 23 -8.89 36.52 24.04
N ILE A 24 -8.36 37.72 24.31
CA ILE A 24 -9.18 38.94 24.46
C ILE A 24 -10.03 39.24 23.21
N PRO A 25 -9.47 39.25 21.98
CA PRO A 25 -10.29 39.45 20.77
C PRO A 25 -11.40 38.39 20.63
N ASN A 26 -11.10 37.13 20.93
CA ASN A 26 -12.06 36.03 20.88
C ASN A 26 -13.19 36.19 21.91
N LEU A 27 -12.89 36.67 23.11
CA LEU A 27 -13.88 36.91 24.17
C LEU A 27 -14.82 38.08 23.84
N VAL A 28 -14.29 39.12 23.18
CA VAL A 28 -15.07 40.30 22.73
C VAL A 28 -15.87 39.99 21.45
N GLY A 29 -15.50 38.92 20.73
CA GLY A 29 -16.17 38.50 19.50
C GLY A 29 -15.76 39.32 18.28
N VAL A 30 -14.60 39.97 18.31
CA VAL A 30 -14.06 40.78 17.21
C VAL A 30 -12.65 40.32 16.84
N SER A 31 -12.22 40.56 15.60
CA SER A 31 -10.85 40.24 15.21
C SER A 31 -9.86 41.16 15.92
N LYS A 32 -8.62 40.70 16.12
CA LYS A 32 -7.55 41.53 16.70
C LYS A 32 -7.37 42.84 15.93
N ALA A 33 -7.41 42.78 14.59
CA ALA A 33 -7.26 43.95 13.73
C ALA A 33 -8.40 44.98 13.93
N ILE A 34 -9.65 44.52 14.16
CA ILE A 34 -10.76 45.42 14.51
C ILE A 34 -10.51 46.08 15.87
N LEU A 35 -10.05 45.29 16.85
CA LEU A 35 -9.76 45.80 18.18
C LEU A 35 -8.64 46.87 18.15
N GLU A 36 -7.62 46.68 17.33
CA GLU A 36 -6.42 47.54 17.26
C GLU A 36 -6.59 48.76 16.34
N HIS A 37 -7.23 48.61 15.18
CA HIS A 37 -7.33 49.68 14.17
C HIS A 37 -8.67 50.44 14.17
N VAL A 38 -9.69 49.92 14.85
CA VAL A 38 -11.04 50.53 14.90
C VAL A 38 -11.46 50.88 16.31
N VAL A 39 -11.37 49.95 17.27
CA VAL A 39 -11.86 50.17 18.65
C VAL A 39 -10.85 50.92 19.51
N PHE A 40 -9.59 50.48 19.52
CA PHE A 40 -8.48 51.10 20.26
C PHE A 40 -7.47 51.77 19.31
N CYS A 41 -7.97 52.37 18.24
CA CYS A 41 -7.13 53.12 17.32
C CYS A 41 -6.41 54.25 18.07
N HIS A 42 -5.08 54.33 17.93
CA HIS A 42 -4.29 55.38 18.56
C HIS A 42 -4.71 56.76 18.01
N GLN A 43 -4.69 57.80 18.84
CA GLN A 43 -5.17 59.13 18.43
C GLN A 43 -4.41 59.67 17.21
N GLU A 44 -3.10 59.46 17.17
CA GLU A 44 -2.22 59.84 16.05
C GLU A 44 -2.53 59.05 14.76
N ASP A 45 -3.09 57.85 14.91
CA ASP A 45 -3.44 56.93 13.83
C ASP A 45 -4.91 57.03 13.39
N SER A 46 -5.73 57.83 14.06
CA SER A 46 -7.19 57.91 13.83
C SER A 46 -7.57 58.39 12.42
N SER A 47 -6.67 59.16 11.78
CA SER A 47 -6.82 59.64 10.40
C SER A 47 -6.37 58.63 9.35
N TRP A 48 -6.07 57.37 9.73
CA TRP A 48 -5.66 56.34 8.79
C TRP A 48 -6.57 56.13 7.57
N PRO A 49 -7.90 56.32 7.63
CA PRO A 49 -8.74 56.21 6.44
C PRO A 49 -8.43 57.27 5.37
N LEU A 50 -7.74 58.35 5.75
CA LEU A 50 -7.33 59.46 4.89
C LEU A 50 -5.85 59.36 4.45
N MET A 51 -5.13 58.34 4.89
CA MET A 51 -3.74 58.10 4.47
C MET A 51 -3.67 57.62 3.02
N ASP A 52 -2.44 57.41 2.53
CA ASP A 52 -2.20 56.90 1.19
C ASP A 52 -2.86 55.52 0.95
N SER A 53 -3.12 55.23 -0.32
CA SER A 53 -3.83 54.02 -0.73
C SER A 53 -3.15 52.72 -0.29
N ALA A 54 -1.83 52.69 -0.12
CA ALA A 54 -1.13 51.49 0.34
C ALA A 54 -1.36 51.26 1.84
N SER A 55 -1.25 52.31 2.66
CA SER A 55 -1.51 52.27 4.10
C SER A 55 -2.96 51.88 4.42
N VAL A 56 -3.93 52.48 3.72
CA VAL A 56 -5.35 52.15 3.85
C VAL A 56 -5.60 50.70 3.46
N LYS A 57 -5.08 50.26 2.30
CA LYS A 57 -5.27 48.89 1.82
C LYS A 57 -4.71 47.86 2.79
N LYS A 58 -3.55 48.11 3.38
CA LYS A 58 -2.95 47.22 4.38
C LYS A 58 -3.87 47.02 5.59
N ARG A 59 -4.38 48.10 6.18
CA ARG A 59 -5.30 48.02 7.33
C ARG A 59 -6.64 47.35 6.95
N PHE A 60 -7.15 47.61 5.75
CA PHE A 60 -8.31 46.90 5.22
C PHE A 60 -8.07 45.39 5.10
N ASP A 61 -6.94 44.98 4.50
CA ASP A 61 -6.59 43.57 4.35
C ASP A 61 -6.40 42.87 5.71
N GLU A 62 -5.89 43.58 6.73
CA GLU A 62 -5.76 43.08 8.10
C GLU A 62 -7.12 42.96 8.82
N ILE A 63 -8.04 43.92 8.62
CA ILE A 63 -9.40 43.89 9.20
C ILE A 63 -10.24 42.76 8.59
N PHE A 64 -10.21 42.62 7.27
CA PHE A 64 -11.01 41.63 6.54
C PHE A 64 -10.34 40.26 6.43
N ASP A 65 -9.08 40.14 6.84
CA ASP A 65 -8.26 38.93 6.70
C ASP A 65 -8.36 38.34 5.27
N SER A 66 -8.27 39.24 4.28
CA SER A 66 -8.55 38.97 2.85
C SER A 66 -7.69 37.82 2.28
N GLN A 67 -6.55 37.53 2.90
CA GLN A 67 -5.59 36.51 2.47
C GLN A 67 -5.87 35.12 3.05
N ARG A 68 -6.60 35.01 4.18
CA ARG A 68 -6.79 33.72 4.87
C ARG A 68 -7.49 32.67 4.01
N TYR A 69 -8.60 33.04 3.37
CA TYR A 69 -9.33 32.11 2.50
C TYR A 69 -8.51 31.72 1.27
N SER A 70 -7.83 32.68 0.65
CA SER A 70 -6.96 32.44 -0.51
C SER A 70 -5.81 31.48 -0.18
N LYS A 71 -5.20 31.63 1.01
CA LYS A 71 -4.14 30.73 1.48
C LYS A 71 -4.67 29.33 1.77
N ALA A 72 -5.79 29.22 2.47
CA ALA A 72 -6.43 27.94 2.76
C ALA A 72 -6.80 27.18 1.47
N LEU A 73 -7.37 27.89 0.48
CA LEU A 73 -7.71 27.31 -0.81
C LEU A 73 -6.47 26.78 -1.55
N LYS A 74 -5.36 27.52 -1.56
CA LYS A 74 -4.09 27.06 -2.15
C LYS A 74 -3.60 25.78 -1.47
N THR A 75 -3.60 25.74 -0.15
CA THR A 75 -3.21 24.53 0.60
C THR A 75 -4.11 23.34 0.28
N MET A 76 -5.43 23.54 0.18
CA MET A 76 -6.36 22.49 -0.23
C MET A 76 -6.08 21.98 -1.65
N GLN A 77 -5.76 22.87 -2.58
CA GLN A 77 -5.39 22.50 -3.95
C GLN A 77 -4.09 21.70 -4.01
N GLU A 78 -3.08 22.09 -3.23
CA GLU A 78 -1.81 21.36 -3.11
C GLU A 78 -2.02 19.95 -2.54
N ILE A 79 -2.83 19.84 -1.47
CA ILE A 79 -3.21 18.55 -0.89
C ILE A 79 -3.93 17.68 -1.92
N LYS A 80 -4.91 18.23 -2.63
CA LYS A 80 -5.63 17.50 -3.69
C LYS A 80 -4.67 16.97 -4.76
N LYS A 81 -3.74 17.80 -5.25
CA LYS A 81 -2.74 17.40 -6.24
C LYS A 81 -1.87 16.26 -5.72
N LYS A 82 -1.37 16.38 -4.49
CA LYS A 82 -0.55 15.36 -3.83
C LYS A 82 -1.27 14.01 -3.77
N TYR A 83 -2.49 13.98 -3.25
CA TYR A 83 -3.24 12.71 -3.12
C TYR A 83 -3.68 12.14 -4.46
N THR A 84 -3.95 12.98 -5.46
CA THR A 84 -4.24 12.51 -6.83
C THR A 84 -3.03 11.80 -7.44
N ALA A 85 -1.82 12.34 -7.25
CA ALA A 85 -0.59 11.69 -7.70
C ALA A 85 -0.35 10.35 -6.98
N ILE A 86 -0.46 10.32 -5.65
CA ILE A 86 -0.32 9.10 -4.84
C ILE A 86 -1.33 8.02 -5.27
N ALA A 87 -2.59 8.39 -5.51
CA ALA A 87 -3.61 7.46 -5.97
C ALA A 87 -3.28 6.86 -7.35
N LYS A 88 -2.70 7.66 -8.26
CA LYS A 88 -2.26 7.18 -9.58
C LYS A 88 -1.10 6.18 -9.45
N ASP A 89 -0.13 6.48 -8.61
CA ASP A 89 1.04 5.61 -8.38
C ASP A 89 0.62 4.28 -7.75
N HIS A 90 -0.25 4.31 -6.73
CA HIS A 90 -0.79 3.08 -6.15
C HIS A 90 -1.59 2.26 -7.15
N LYS A 91 -2.39 2.90 -8.01
CA LYS A 91 -3.13 2.19 -9.07
C LYS A 91 -2.18 1.49 -10.05
N ALA A 92 -1.08 2.15 -10.42
CA ALA A 92 -0.07 1.54 -11.28
C ALA A 92 0.60 0.34 -10.59
N SER A 93 1.02 0.50 -9.32
CA SER A 93 1.65 -0.57 -8.55
C SER A 93 0.71 -1.78 -8.35
N VAL A 94 -0.57 -1.55 -8.08
CA VAL A 94 -1.55 -2.65 -7.97
C VAL A 94 -1.72 -3.40 -9.29
N MET A 95 -1.73 -2.70 -10.42
CA MET A 95 -1.83 -3.33 -11.74
C MET A 95 -0.60 -4.20 -12.04
N GLU A 96 0.59 -3.69 -11.77
CA GLU A 96 1.86 -4.40 -11.93
C GLU A 96 1.94 -5.64 -11.02
N LEU A 97 1.66 -5.48 -9.72
CA LEU A 97 1.62 -6.59 -8.77
C LEU A 97 0.56 -7.63 -9.13
N GLY A 98 -0.58 -7.19 -9.68
CA GLY A 98 -1.62 -8.08 -10.21
C GLY A 98 -1.10 -8.94 -11.37
N ALA A 99 -0.34 -8.34 -12.30
CA ALA A 99 0.29 -9.08 -13.39
C ALA A 99 1.29 -10.11 -12.88
N TYR A 100 2.19 -9.73 -11.95
CA TYR A 100 3.14 -10.66 -11.34
C TYR A 100 2.45 -11.81 -10.59
N LYS A 101 1.36 -11.51 -9.88
CA LYS A 101 0.57 -12.53 -9.18
C LYS A 101 -0.01 -13.54 -10.18
N ASN A 102 -0.58 -13.08 -11.28
CA ASN A 102 -1.17 -13.96 -12.30
C ASN A 102 -0.10 -14.86 -12.91
N THR A 103 1.02 -14.30 -13.36
CA THR A 103 2.15 -15.09 -13.89
C THR A 103 2.65 -16.13 -12.89
N ALA A 104 2.75 -15.77 -11.60
CA ALA A 104 3.15 -16.72 -10.57
C ALA A 104 2.07 -17.79 -10.29
N MET A 105 0.79 -17.51 -10.55
CA MET A 105 -0.27 -18.52 -10.47
C MET A 105 -0.19 -19.48 -11.66
N ASP A 106 0.03 -18.98 -12.87
CA ASP A 106 0.19 -19.80 -14.08
C ASP A 106 1.38 -20.76 -13.92
N ILE A 107 2.55 -20.25 -13.52
CA ILE A 107 3.75 -21.08 -13.27
C ILE A 107 3.50 -22.15 -12.21
N ARG A 108 2.73 -21.82 -11.15
CA ARG A 108 2.40 -22.81 -10.11
C ARG A 108 1.48 -23.90 -10.63
N GLN A 109 0.53 -23.55 -11.49
CA GLN A 109 -0.36 -24.51 -12.12
C GLN A 109 0.42 -25.44 -13.06
N ASP A 110 1.33 -24.89 -13.86
CA ASP A 110 2.19 -25.68 -14.75
C ASP A 110 3.07 -26.64 -13.94
N LEU A 111 3.70 -26.14 -12.86
CA LEU A 111 4.53 -26.96 -11.97
C LEU A 111 3.75 -28.12 -11.34
N GLU A 112 2.50 -27.88 -10.94
CA GLU A 112 1.65 -28.94 -10.38
C GLU A 112 1.31 -30.00 -11.44
N GLY A 113 0.98 -29.57 -12.66
CA GLY A 113 0.73 -30.48 -13.77
C GLY A 113 1.96 -31.32 -14.13
N GLU A 114 3.14 -30.71 -14.13
CA GLU A 114 4.40 -31.39 -14.43
C GLU A 114 4.80 -32.38 -13.32
N LYS A 115 4.48 -32.09 -12.06
CA LYS A 115 4.64 -33.04 -10.94
C LYS A 115 3.75 -34.26 -11.10
N THR A 116 2.47 -34.07 -11.43
CA THR A 116 1.57 -35.21 -11.66
C THR A 116 2.06 -36.09 -12.81
N GLN A 117 2.54 -35.48 -13.89
CA GLN A 117 3.15 -36.23 -15.00
C GLN A 117 4.40 -37.00 -14.56
N LEU A 118 5.22 -36.42 -13.67
CA LEU A 118 6.39 -37.07 -13.12
C LEU A 118 6.01 -38.29 -12.28
N GLU A 119 5.00 -38.17 -11.41
CA GLU A 119 4.46 -39.29 -10.62
C GLU A 119 3.93 -40.42 -11.54
N ASP A 120 3.14 -40.08 -12.56
CA ASP A 120 2.64 -41.07 -13.54
C ASP A 120 3.78 -41.80 -14.29
N LEU A 121 4.85 -41.08 -14.61
CA LEU A 121 6.04 -41.63 -15.27
C LEU A 121 6.84 -42.54 -14.33
N GLU A 122 6.96 -42.18 -13.06
CA GLU A 122 7.62 -42.99 -12.02
C GLU A 122 6.87 -44.31 -11.79
N ASP A 123 5.54 -44.25 -11.65
CA ASP A 123 4.67 -45.45 -11.55
C ASP A 123 4.79 -46.34 -12.81
N GLY A 124 4.83 -45.71 -13.99
CA GLY A 124 5.04 -46.41 -15.25
C GLY A 124 6.39 -47.12 -15.32
N LEU A 125 7.45 -46.46 -14.84
CA LEU A 125 8.80 -47.03 -14.78
C LEU A 125 8.85 -48.23 -13.82
N GLU A 126 8.20 -48.15 -12.65
CA GLU A 126 8.12 -49.24 -11.70
C GLU A 126 7.41 -50.47 -12.29
N ARG A 127 6.28 -50.26 -12.99
CA ARG A 127 5.56 -51.34 -13.66
C ARG A 127 6.41 -52.04 -14.72
N VAL A 128 7.04 -51.26 -15.61
CA VAL A 128 7.91 -51.83 -16.66
C VAL A 128 9.11 -52.54 -16.04
N GLY A 129 9.66 -52.01 -14.95
CA GLY A 129 10.71 -52.68 -14.18
C GLY A 129 10.27 -54.04 -13.62
N ALA A 130 9.04 -54.12 -13.09
CA ALA A 130 8.47 -55.37 -12.60
C ALA A 130 8.24 -56.39 -13.73
N GLU A 131 7.67 -55.96 -14.85
CA GLU A 131 7.47 -56.79 -16.05
C GLU A 131 8.80 -57.32 -16.59
N THR A 132 9.82 -56.46 -16.66
CA THR A 132 11.18 -56.84 -17.10
C THR A 132 11.74 -57.93 -16.20
N LYS A 133 11.61 -57.79 -14.87
CA LYS A 133 12.07 -58.80 -13.91
C LYS A 133 11.35 -60.14 -14.08
N THR A 134 10.03 -60.12 -14.29
CA THR A 134 9.26 -61.35 -14.56
C THR A 134 9.75 -62.04 -15.83
N ILE A 135 9.97 -61.29 -16.91
CA ILE A 135 10.49 -61.85 -18.17
C ILE A 135 11.92 -62.40 -17.97
N GLU A 136 12.78 -61.71 -17.22
CA GLU A 136 14.13 -62.19 -16.89
C GLU A 136 14.11 -63.52 -16.10
N ASP A 137 13.17 -63.67 -15.16
CA ASP A 137 12.99 -64.89 -14.39
C ASP A 137 12.47 -66.04 -15.29
N GLU A 138 11.47 -65.77 -16.15
CA GLU A 138 10.98 -66.75 -17.14
C GLU A 138 12.08 -67.19 -18.12
N MET A 139 12.87 -66.24 -18.64
CA MET A 139 14.00 -66.55 -19.52
C MET A 139 15.04 -67.45 -18.84
N ARG A 140 15.26 -67.28 -17.54
CA ARG A 140 16.17 -68.13 -16.76
C ARG A 140 15.63 -69.56 -16.65
N GLU A 141 14.34 -69.72 -16.37
CA GLU A 141 13.70 -71.04 -16.34
C GLU A 141 13.76 -71.73 -17.71
N TYR A 142 13.51 -71.00 -18.80
CA TYR A 142 13.65 -71.53 -20.16
C TYR A 142 15.08 -71.99 -20.46
N GLN A 143 16.10 -71.22 -20.02
CA GLN A 143 17.50 -71.60 -20.20
C GLN A 143 17.85 -72.88 -19.44
N GLU A 144 17.39 -73.03 -18.19
CA GLU A 144 17.60 -74.26 -17.41
C GLU A 144 16.96 -75.49 -18.09
N ILE A 145 15.77 -75.33 -18.66
CA ILE A 145 15.11 -76.40 -19.42
C ILE A 145 15.90 -76.73 -20.69
N GLN A 146 16.41 -75.72 -21.40
CA GLN A 146 17.24 -75.92 -22.59
C GLN A 146 18.50 -76.73 -22.25
N ASP A 147 19.20 -76.37 -21.18
CA ASP A 147 20.41 -77.06 -20.74
C ASP A 147 20.12 -78.54 -20.39
N GLN A 148 18.96 -78.82 -19.76
CA GLN A 148 18.53 -80.20 -19.48
C GLN A 148 18.23 -80.99 -20.76
N VAL A 149 17.57 -80.36 -21.74
CA VAL A 149 17.28 -80.99 -23.05
C VAL A 149 18.57 -81.30 -23.78
N ASP A 150 19.54 -80.38 -23.78
CA ASP A 150 20.84 -80.58 -24.41
C ASP A 150 21.63 -81.71 -23.73
N GLU A 151 21.59 -81.84 -22.40
CA GLU A 151 22.21 -82.95 -21.67
C GLU A 151 21.58 -84.31 -22.06
N VAL A 152 20.25 -84.36 -22.20
CA VAL A 152 19.53 -85.57 -22.63
C VAL A 152 19.86 -85.92 -24.08
N ASN A 153 19.91 -84.93 -24.98
CA ASN A 153 20.29 -85.16 -26.37
C ASN A 153 21.72 -85.69 -26.49
N GLU A 154 22.68 -85.13 -25.73
CA GLU A 154 24.05 -85.65 -25.68
C GLU A 154 24.12 -87.10 -25.18
N ARG A 155 23.27 -87.48 -24.21
CA ARG A 155 23.18 -88.88 -23.75
C ARG A 155 22.62 -89.79 -24.83
N LEU A 156 21.69 -89.30 -25.63
CA LEU A 156 21.06 -90.07 -26.71
C LEU A 156 22.04 -90.30 -27.87
N ASP A 157 22.84 -89.31 -28.24
CA ASP A 157 23.86 -89.41 -29.30
C ASP A 157 25.05 -90.31 -28.94
N LYS A 158 25.21 -90.64 -27.65
CA LYS A 158 26.26 -91.56 -27.15
C LYS A 158 25.82 -93.04 -27.09
N LEU A 159 24.57 -93.34 -27.44
CA LEU A 159 23.99 -94.70 -27.56
C LEU A 159 24.12 -95.24 -29.00
#